data_AF-A0A084GKF3-F1
#
_entry.id   AF-A0A084GKF3-F1
#
_cell.length_a   1.000
_cell.length_b   1.000
_cell.length_c   1.000
_cell.angle_alpha   90.00
_cell.angle_beta   90.00
_cell.angle_gamma   90.00
#
_symmetry.space_group_name_H-M   'P 1'
#
loop_
_entity.id
_entity.type
_entity.pdbx_description
1 polymer ?
#
loop_
_entity_poly.entity_id
_entity_poly.type
_entity_poly.pdbx_seq_one_letter_code
_entity_poly.pdbx_strand_id
1 'polypeptide(L)' 'MRVQPSVYVLDDKTVAVFSVVIGDSKVKMECLLSEQGILDYTLEFSGPIEKREELTKMALQEAESYYLQSINTVK' A
#
# COMPACT_ATOMS: atom_id res chain seq x y z
N MET A 1 9.58 -10.79 -1.34
CA MET A 1 9.59 -9.41 -1.87
C MET A 1 9.64 -8.48 -0.68
N ARG A 2 10.54 -7.50 -0.64
CA ARG A 2 10.48 -6.42 0.37
C ARG A 2 10.00 -5.19 -0.38
N VAL A 3 8.70 -4.90 -0.29
CA VAL A 3 8.18 -3.61 -0.72
C VAL A 3 8.60 -2.63 0.37
N GLN A 4 9.58 -1.75 0.08
CA GLN A 4 9.83 -0.60 0.93
C GLN A 4 8.80 0.46 0.55
N PRO A 5 7.81 0.76 1.41
CA PRO A 5 6.88 1.83 1.11
C PRO A 5 7.59 3.17 1.13
N SER A 6 7.22 4.02 0.19
CA SER A 6 7.55 5.43 0.25
C SER A 6 6.46 6.14 1.03
N VAL A 7 6.81 6.67 2.21
CA VAL A 7 5.88 7.44 3.04
C VAL A 7 6.13 8.93 2.79
N TYR A 8 5.08 9.64 2.44
CA TYR A 8 5.06 11.08 2.20
C TYR A 8 4.16 11.73 3.26
N VAL A 9 4.64 12.76 3.94
CA VAL A 9 3.81 13.55 4.87
C VAL A 9 3.42 14.84 4.16
N LEU A 10 2.12 15.02 3.95
CA LEU A 10 1.52 16.19 3.32
C LEU A 10 0.66 16.91 4.36
N ASP A 11 1.26 17.90 5.03
CA ASP A 11 0.61 18.72 6.05
C ASP A 11 0.05 17.84 7.19
N ASP A 12 -1.27 17.79 7.39
CA ASP A 12 -1.93 16.91 8.38
C ASP A 12 -2.19 15.46 7.90
N LYS A 13 -1.74 15.10 6.69
CA LYS A 13 -2.04 13.79 6.08
C LYS A 13 -0.77 13.00 5.78
N THR A 14 -0.74 11.74 6.20
CA THR A 14 0.35 10.84 5.84
C THR A 14 -0.08 10.00 4.65
N VAL A 15 0.72 9.89 3.61
CA VAL A 15 0.44 9.07 2.42
C VAL A 15 1.51 7.99 2.34
N ALA A 16 1.11 6.73 2.39
CA ALA A 16 2.01 5.60 2.21
C ALA A 16 1.81 5.00 0.82
N VAL A 17 2.87 4.96 0.02
CA VAL A 17 2.87 4.39 -1.33
C VAL A 17 3.63 3.08 -1.32
N PHE A 18 2.93 2.02 -1.70
CA PHE A 18 3.44 0.66 -1.83
C PHE A 18 3.48 0.31 -3.32
N SER A 19 4.52 -0.40 -3.73
CA SER A 19 4.56 -0.97 -5.08
C SER A 19 5.01 -2.43 -5.01
N VAL A 20 4.08 -3.33 -5.29
CA VAL A 20 4.33 -4.77 -5.42
C VAL A 20 4.61 -5.07 -6.89
N VAL A 21 5.77 -5.64 -7.20
CA VAL A 21 6.12 -6.07 -8.57
C VAL A 21 6.29 -7.58 -8.56
N ILE A 22 5.52 -8.30 -9.37
CA ILE A 22 5.58 -9.76 -9.51
C ILE A 22 5.70 -10.12 -11.00
N GLY A 23 6.91 -10.49 -11.44
CA GLY A 23 7.20 -10.69 -12.85
C GLY A 23 6.98 -9.40 -13.64
N ASP A 24 6.18 -9.47 -14.70
CA ASP A 24 5.77 -8.31 -15.52
C ASP A 24 4.53 -7.58 -14.96
N SER A 25 3.96 -8.06 -13.86
CA SER A 25 2.83 -7.41 -13.22
C SER A 25 3.30 -6.44 -12.13
N LYS A 26 2.70 -5.25 -12.07
CA LYS A 26 2.95 -4.24 -11.05
C LYS A 26 1.64 -3.78 -10.44
N VAL A 27 1.60 -3.71 -9.12
CA VAL A 27 0.52 -3.10 -8.34
C VAL A 27 1.10 -1.97 -7.53
N LYS A 28 0.64 -0.75 -7.77
CA LYS A 28 0.93 0.40 -6.95
C LYS A 28 -0.30 0.67 -6.08
N MET A 29 -0.10 0.80 -4.78
CA MET A 29 -1.15 1.09 -3.83
C MET A 29 -0.76 2.33 -3.04
N GLU A 30 -1.63 3.33 -3.03
CA GLU A 30 -1.40 4.62 -2.38
C GLU A 30 -2.45 4.74 -1.29
N CYS A 31 -2.02 4.66 -0.03
CA CYS A 31 -2.88 4.74 1.14
C CYS A 31 -2.78 6.14 1.75
N LEU A 32 -3.91 6.80 1.90
CA LEU A 32 -4.04 8.00 2.72
C LEU A 32 -4.23 7.56 4.17
N LEU A 33 -3.21 7.78 4.99
CA LEU A 33 -3.18 7.52 6.42
C LEU A 33 -3.52 8.80 7.21
N SER A 34 -4.24 8.59 8.31
CA SER A 34 -4.56 9.57 9.35
C SER A 34 -4.25 8.96 10.71
N GLU A 35 -4.22 9.77 11.75
CA GLU A 35 -4.04 9.33 13.14
C GLU A 35 -5.09 8.28 13.57
N GLN A 36 -6.25 8.25 12.90
CA GLN A 36 -7.36 7.34 13.20
C GLN A 36 -7.37 6.06 12.35
N GLY A 37 -6.65 6.01 11.22
CA GLY A 37 -6.98 5.02 10.18
C GLY A 37 -6.32 5.23 8.83
N ILE A 38 -6.52 4.25 7.95
CA ILE A 38 -6.48 4.47 6.49
C ILE A 38 -7.78 5.21 6.13
N LEU A 39 -7.68 6.46 5.68
CA LEU A 39 -8.81 7.28 5.23
C LEU A 39 -9.26 6.89 3.82
N ASP A 40 -8.31 6.62 2.94
CA ASP A 40 -8.57 6.32 1.54
C ASP A 40 -7.42 5.46 0.97
N TYR A 41 -7.69 4.75 -0.11
CA TYR A 41 -6.64 4.06 -0.84
C TYR A 41 -6.92 4.03 -2.34
N THR A 42 -5.88 4.26 -3.13
CA THR A 42 -5.91 4.12 -4.58
C THR A 42 -5.05 2.94 -4.97
N LEU A 43 -5.54 2.09 -5.88
CA LEU A 43 -4.80 0.94 -6.38
C LEU A 43 -4.70 1.00 -7.91
N GLU A 44 -3.48 1.05 -8.39
CA GLU A 44 -3.14 1.03 -9.81
C GLU A 44 -2.52 -0.32 -10.15
N PHE A 45 -3.21 -1.08 -11.00
CA PHE A 45 -2.78 -2.38 -11.47
C PHE A 45 -2.28 -2.28 -12.92
N SER A 46 -1.10 -2.84 -13.19
CA SER A 46 -0.53 -3.01 -14.52
C SER A 46 -0.16 -4.48 -14.72
N GLY A 47 -0.75 -5.15 -15.71
CA GLY A 47 -0.47 -6.55 -16.01
C GLY A 47 -1.67 -7.29 -16.62
N PRO A 48 -1.59 -8.62 -16.78
CA PRO A 48 -2.71 -9.45 -17.22
C PRO A 48 -3.84 -9.47 -16.18
N ILE A 49 -5.08 -9.27 -16.64
CA ILE A 49 -6.27 -9.13 -15.79
C ILE A 49 -6.52 -10.33 -14.87
N GLU A 50 -6.10 -11.52 -15.30
CA GLU A 50 -6.22 -12.78 -14.55
C GLU A 50 -5.46 -12.72 -13.21
N LYS A 51 -4.37 -11.95 -13.14
CA LYS A 51 -3.58 -11.79 -11.91
C LYS A 51 -4.00 -10.57 -11.09
N ARG A 52 -4.94 -9.76 -11.58
CA ARG A 52 -5.36 -8.51 -10.93
C ARG A 52 -5.93 -8.76 -9.55
N GLU A 53 -6.85 -9.70 -9.42
CA GLU A 53 -7.54 -9.97 -8.16
C GLU A 53 -6.58 -10.51 -7.10
N GLU A 54 -5.72 -11.47 -7.49
CA GLU A 54 -4.71 -12.07 -6.61
C GLU A 54 -3.69 -11.03 -6.14
N LEU A 55 -3.16 -10.22 -7.06
CA LEU A 55 -2.16 -9.20 -6.74
C LEU A 55 -2.75 -8.03 -5.95
N THR A 56 -4.00 -7.68 -6.20
CA THR A 56 -4.73 -6.67 -5.43
C THR A 56 -4.91 -7.11 -3.99
N LYS A 57 -5.32 -8.37 -3.78
CA LYS A 57 -5.49 -8.93 -2.44
C LYS A 57 -4.17 -8.98 -1.67
N MET A 58 -3.08 -9.37 -2.33
CA MET A 58 -1.73 -9.33 -1.74
C MET A 58 -1.30 -7.91 -1.37
N ALA A 59 -1.51 -6.93 -2.26
CA ALA A 59 -1.13 -5.54 -2.00
C ALA A 59 -1.92 -4.94 -0.83
N LEU A 60 -3.22 -5.23 -0.73
CA LEU A 60 -4.06 -4.82 0.40
C LEU A 60 -3.57 -5.42 1.72
N GLN A 61 -3.26 -6.72 1.75
CA GLN A 61 -2.74 -7.39 2.96
C GLN A 61 -1.36 -6.85 3.39
N GLU A 62 -0.47 -6.55 2.45
CA GLU A 62 0.83 -5.94 2.73
C GLU A 62 0.65 -4.52 3.31
N ALA A 63 -0.25 -3.72 2.73
CA ALA A 63 -0.51 -2.37 3.21
C ALA A 63 -1.16 -2.35 4.60
N GLU A 64 -2.12 -3.24 4.88
CA GLU A 64 -2.73 -3.39 6.20
C GLU A 64 -1.70 -3.86 7.23
N SER A 65 -0.87 -4.85 6.88
CA SER A 65 0.22 -5.31 7.74
C SER A 65 1.24 -4.20 8.03
N TYR A 66 1.59 -3.41 7.02
CA TYR A 66 2.49 -2.27 7.20
C TYR A 66 1.87 -1.18 8.08
N TYR A 67 0.59 -0.87 7.91
CA TYR A 67 -0.12 0.08 8.76
C TYR A 67 -0.09 -0.36 10.23
N LEU A 68 -0.40 -1.63 10.50
CA LEU A 68 -0.36 -2.21 11.85
C LEU A 68 1.05 -2.19 12.45
N GLN A 69 2.09 -2.47 11.66
CA GLN A 69 3.49 -2.43 12.11
C GLN A 69 3.99 -0.99 12.33
N SER A 70 3.61 -0.08 11.44
CA SER A 70 4.02 1.32 11.51
C SER A 70 3.40 2.00 12.72
N ILE A 71 2.11 1.81 13.01
CA ILE A 71 1.46 2.39 14.19
C ILE A 71 2.00 1.84 15.50
N ASN A 72 2.35 0.56 15.56
CA ASN A 72 2.99 0.01 16.76
C ASN A 72 4.42 0.54 16.98
N THR A 73 5.02 1.18 15.98
CA THR A 73 6.35 1.81 16.09
C THR A 73 6.26 3.29 16.50
N VAL A 74 5.06 3.91 16.47
CA VAL A 74 4.85 5.32 16.87
C VAL A 74 4.17 5.44 18.26
N LYS A 75 4.29 4.42 19.13
CA LYS A 75 3.87 4.53 20.54
C LYS A 75 5.05 4.78 21.47
#